data_AF-A0A852P4N3-F1
#
_entry.id   AF-A0A852P4N3-F1
#
_cell.length_a   1.000
_cell.length_b   1.000
_cell.length_c   1.000
_cell.angle_alpha   90.00
_cell.angle_beta   90.00
_cell.angle_gamma   90.00
#
_symmetry.space_group_name_H-M   'P 1'
#
loop_
_entity.id
_entity.type
_entity.pdbx_description
1 polymer ?
#
loop_
_entity_poly.entity_id
_entity_poly.type
_entity_poly.pdbx_seq_one_letter_code
_entity_poly.pdbx_strand_id
1 'polypeptide(L)'
;EFMQASWDIEEVQAKAIQHLASFVKDKSAFPYLPKLTEVITFAMKTHIDSLELQVEGCTLLLEILTQALEQGVMMALDESVASSLLHTVRKHSENEELLSLLCTLLMMISASEVAAENLRKVGIIPDLLSILRRFLHNDKICFSCCAVLWSLAVSENNADQAWLGSAVPVTSAVLREHLQNGAVAESACSALWALSLQGCSSASDYEPTTTLLLDALRKNPERAMLVRNGCLALASLVRLSETAALALLLDSKGSAMELIKDEFHLHFDDPGVVEALCLLMNEMVQHDEVMLDMRFQKMDKLLSEIKLQSPFT
;
A
#
# COMPACT_ATOMS: atom_id res chain seq x y z
N GLU A 1 -30.24 1.35 20.33
CA GLU A 1 -31.72 1.50 20.43
C GLU A 1 -32.19 2.87 19.96
N PHE A 2 -31.77 3.99 20.56
CA PHE A 2 -32.20 5.33 20.14
C PHE A 2 -31.91 5.64 18.65
N MET A 3 -30.68 5.41 18.18
CA MET A 3 -30.31 5.56 16.76
C MET A 3 -31.13 4.67 15.81
N GLN A 4 -31.55 3.48 16.27
CA GLN A 4 -32.33 2.56 15.45
C GLN A 4 -33.82 2.97 15.38
N ALA A 5 -34.34 3.61 16.43
CA ALA A 5 -35.72 4.08 16.48
C ALA A 5 -35.97 5.32 15.59
N SER A 6 -34.92 6.12 15.36
CA SER A 6 -34.97 7.36 14.56
C SER A 6 -33.91 7.33 13.45
N TRP A 7 -33.79 6.18 12.79
CA TRP A 7 -32.76 5.91 11.79
C TRP A 7 -32.82 6.84 10.58
N ASP A 8 -34.01 7.32 10.24
CA ASP A 8 -34.33 8.19 9.11
C ASP A 8 -34.14 9.69 9.39
N ILE A 9 -33.83 10.09 10.63
CA ILE A 9 -33.66 11.49 11.01
C ILE A 9 -32.17 11.84 11.12
N GLU A 10 -31.64 12.56 10.13
CA GLU A 10 -30.22 12.94 10.04
C GLU A 10 -29.71 13.63 11.31
N GLU A 11 -30.42 14.66 11.81
CA GLU A 11 -30.01 15.43 12.99
C GLU A 11 -29.90 14.53 14.25
N VAL A 12 -30.76 13.51 14.34
CA VAL A 12 -30.71 12.55 15.45
C VAL A 12 -29.49 11.64 15.31
N GLN A 13 -29.18 11.19 14.10
CA GLN A 13 -28.00 10.37 13.84
C GLN A 13 -26.70 11.14 14.11
N ALA A 14 -26.58 12.38 13.63
CA ALA A 14 -25.41 13.23 13.84
C ALA A 14 -25.15 13.47 15.34
N LYS A 15 -26.18 13.91 16.09
CA LYS A 15 -26.06 14.08 17.56
C LYS A 15 -25.69 12.79 18.28
N ALA A 16 -26.21 11.66 17.82
CA ALA A 16 -25.87 10.37 18.40
C ALA A 16 -24.41 9.98 18.11
N ILE A 17 -23.90 10.20 16.89
CA ILE A 17 -22.49 9.98 16.53
C ILE A 17 -21.58 10.86 17.40
N GLN A 18 -21.91 12.13 17.57
CA GLN A 18 -21.17 13.04 18.45
C GLN A 18 -21.15 12.55 19.90
N HIS A 19 -22.28 12.01 20.39
CA HIS A 19 -22.33 11.42 21.72
C HIS A 19 -21.47 10.14 21.82
N LEU A 20 -21.52 9.27 20.81
CA LEU A 20 -20.68 8.08 20.74
C LEU A 20 -19.18 8.42 20.72
N ALA A 21 -18.79 9.51 20.06
CA ALA A 21 -17.40 9.97 20.07
C ALA A 21 -16.88 10.30 21.48
N SER A 22 -17.75 10.84 22.35
CA SER A 22 -17.38 11.03 23.76
C SER A 22 -17.24 9.72 24.53
N PHE A 23 -18.05 8.70 24.17
CA PHE A 23 -18.04 7.39 24.82
C PHE A 23 -16.84 6.53 24.40
N VAL A 24 -16.45 6.54 23.12
CA VAL A 24 -15.31 5.75 22.59
C VAL A 24 -13.99 6.08 23.31
N LYS A 25 -13.85 7.30 23.84
CA LYS A 25 -12.67 7.70 24.62
C LYS A 25 -12.53 6.96 25.96
N ASP A 26 -13.61 6.37 26.47
CA ASP A 26 -13.59 5.54 27.67
C ASP A 26 -13.20 4.10 27.32
N LYS A 27 -12.32 3.50 28.13
CA LYS A 27 -11.97 2.07 28.02
C LYS A 27 -13.18 1.15 28.19
N SER A 28 -14.25 1.62 28.84
CA SER A 28 -15.50 0.88 28.96
C SER A 28 -16.23 0.66 27.62
N ALA A 29 -15.91 1.43 26.57
CA ALA A 29 -16.47 1.26 25.23
C ALA A 29 -15.93 0.04 24.49
N PHE A 30 -14.80 -0.52 24.94
CA PHE A 30 -14.06 -1.55 24.22
C PHE A 30 -14.90 -2.79 23.81
N PRO A 31 -15.73 -3.39 24.70
CA PRO A 31 -16.55 -4.54 24.33
C PRO A 31 -17.62 -4.23 23.27
N TYR A 32 -17.91 -2.94 23.04
CA TYR A 32 -18.97 -2.48 22.17
C TYR A 32 -18.46 -1.97 20.82
N LEU A 33 -17.14 -1.83 20.62
CA LEU A 33 -16.55 -1.27 19.39
C LEU A 33 -17.07 -1.93 18.11
N PRO A 34 -17.21 -3.27 18.00
CA PRO A 34 -17.77 -3.89 16.80
C PRO A 34 -19.20 -3.41 16.52
N LYS A 35 -20.01 -3.32 17.58
CA LYS A 35 -21.40 -2.89 17.46
C LYS A 35 -21.51 -1.41 17.10
N LEU A 36 -20.60 -0.58 17.62
CA LEU A 36 -20.54 0.84 17.27
C LEU A 36 -20.24 1.02 15.79
N THR A 37 -19.27 0.27 15.24
CA THR A 37 -18.95 0.31 13.81
C THR A 37 -20.15 -0.02 12.92
N GLU A 38 -20.92 -1.05 13.24
CA GLU A 38 -22.15 -1.39 12.50
C GLU A 38 -23.17 -0.23 12.53
N VAL A 39 -23.40 0.37 13.70
CA VAL A 39 -24.41 1.43 13.86
C VAL A 39 -23.99 2.71 13.14
N ILE A 40 -22.71 3.08 13.23
CA ILE A 40 -22.15 4.25 12.54
C ILE A 40 -22.23 4.06 11.02
N THR A 41 -21.79 2.91 10.51
CA THR A 41 -21.80 2.64 9.07
C THR A 41 -23.22 2.51 8.51
N PHE A 42 -24.18 2.06 9.31
CA PHE A 42 -25.59 2.07 8.95
C PHE A 42 -26.17 3.49 8.85
N ALA A 43 -25.85 4.37 9.81
CA ALA A 43 -26.24 5.78 9.76
C ALA A 43 -25.64 6.48 8.53
N MET A 44 -24.34 6.26 8.27
CA MET A 44 -23.65 6.76 7.08
C MET A 44 -24.30 6.29 5.78
N LYS A 45 -24.64 5.01 5.69
CA LYS A 45 -25.32 4.44 4.52
C LYS A 45 -26.70 5.06 4.28
N THR A 46 -27.45 5.31 5.35
CA THR A 46 -28.80 5.89 5.29
C THR A 46 -28.75 7.35 4.84
N HIS A 47 -27.81 8.12 5.39
CA HIS A 47 -27.65 9.55 5.15
C HIS A 47 -26.46 9.83 4.23
N ILE A 48 -26.37 9.07 3.14
CA ILE A 48 -25.21 9.11 2.22
C ILE A 48 -24.99 10.50 1.60
N ASP A 49 -26.04 11.31 1.47
CA ASP A 49 -25.98 12.66 0.92
C ASP A 49 -25.45 13.71 1.92
N SER A 50 -25.47 13.42 3.23
CA SER A 50 -24.99 14.32 4.28
C SER A 50 -23.49 14.22 4.43
N LEU A 51 -22.77 15.17 3.84
CA LEU A 51 -21.30 15.24 3.95
C LEU A 51 -20.85 15.33 5.40
N GLU A 52 -21.52 16.13 6.22
CA GLU A 52 -21.21 16.30 7.65
C GLU A 52 -21.27 14.94 8.37
N LEU A 53 -22.35 14.18 8.17
CA LEU A 53 -22.51 12.87 8.79
C LEU A 53 -21.47 11.86 8.27
N GLN A 54 -21.08 11.93 6.99
CA GLN A 54 -19.99 11.09 6.48
C GLN A 54 -18.65 11.41 7.15
N VAL A 55 -18.33 12.69 7.31
CA VAL A 55 -17.08 13.14 7.96
C VAL A 55 -17.06 12.72 9.43
N GLU A 56 -18.14 12.98 10.17
CA GLU A 56 -18.26 12.59 11.58
C GLU A 56 -18.17 11.07 11.76
N GLY A 57 -18.90 10.32 10.93
CA GLY A 57 -18.90 8.87 10.95
C GLY A 57 -17.51 8.30 10.66
N CYS A 58 -16.85 8.74 9.59
CA CYS A 58 -15.50 8.28 9.26
C CYS A 58 -14.47 8.65 10.33
N THR A 59 -14.60 9.83 10.95
CA THR A 59 -13.70 10.29 12.01
C THR A 59 -13.82 9.38 13.23
N LEU A 60 -15.05 9.07 13.63
CA LEU A 60 -15.31 8.18 14.75
C LEU A 60 -14.85 6.74 14.47
N LEU A 61 -15.07 6.23 13.25
CA LEU A 61 -14.56 4.92 12.85
C LEU A 61 -13.03 4.85 12.94
N LEU A 62 -12.33 5.92 12.53
CA LEU A 62 -10.88 6.00 12.62
C LEU A 62 -10.40 5.99 14.08
N GLU A 63 -11.09 6.73 14.97
CA GLU A 63 -10.81 6.73 16.41
C GLU A 63 -11.00 5.33 17.02
N ILE A 64 -12.09 4.65 16.66
CA ILE A 64 -12.36 3.27 17.09
C ILE A 64 -11.25 2.31 16.64
N LEU A 65 -10.82 2.36 15.37
CA LEU A 65 -9.76 1.47 14.87
C LEU A 65 -8.41 1.77 15.51
N THR A 66 -8.10 3.05 15.75
CA THR A 66 -6.86 3.45 16.41
C THR A 66 -6.81 2.90 17.83
N GLN A 67 -7.90 3.05 18.58
CA GLN A 67 -7.99 2.53 19.94
C GLN A 67 -7.92 1.00 19.98
N ALA A 68 -8.57 0.31 19.04
CA ALA A 68 -8.50 -1.14 18.96
C ALA A 68 -7.06 -1.61 18.70
N LEU A 69 -6.34 -0.93 17.80
CA LEU A 69 -4.93 -1.20 17.50
C LEU A 69 -4.02 -0.98 18.72
N GLU A 70 -4.22 0.10 19.47
CA GLU A 70 -3.47 0.37 20.71
C GLU A 70 -3.67 -0.72 21.79
N GLN A 71 -4.82 -1.40 21.77
CA GLN A 71 -5.10 -2.54 22.64
C GLN A 71 -4.68 -3.89 22.03
N GLY A 72 -4.03 -3.89 20.86
CA GLY A 72 -3.60 -5.10 20.16
C GLY A 72 -4.75 -5.92 19.57
N VAL A 73 -5.91 -5.31 19.36
CA VAL A 73 -7.10 -5.98 18.83
C VAL A 73 -7.32 -5.61 17.38
N MET A 74 -7.24 -6.62 16.52
CA MET A 74 -7.55 -6.49 15.11
C MET A 74 -9.07 -6.58 14.90
N MET A 75 -9.66 -5.47 14.47
CA MET A 75 -11.08 -5.40 14.16
C MET A 75 -11.33 -6.02 12.78
N ALA A 76 -12.00 -7.16 12.75
CA ALA A 76 -12.53 -7.71 11.50
C ALA A 76 -13.85 -7.01 11.16
N LEU A 77 -13.85 -6.19 10.12
CA LEU A 77 -15.06 -5.54 9.63
C LEU A 77 -15.73 -6.43 8.59
N ASP A 78 -17.06 -6.50 8.66
CA ASP A 78 -17.85 -7.32 7.76
C ASP A 78 -17.97 -6.69 6.35
N GLU A 79 -18.54 -7.47 5.44
CA GLU A 79 -18.78 -7.04 4.06
C GLU A 79 -19.77 -5.86 3.96
N SER A 80 -20.67 -5.70 4.94
CA SER A 80 -21.65 -4.60 4.97
C SER A 80 -20.98 -3.26 5.23
N VAL A 81 -19.98 -3.24 6.12
CA VAL A 81 -19.12 -2.08 6.39
C VAL A 81 -18.30 -1.74 5.16
N ALA A 82 -17.65 -2.72 4.54
CA ALA A 82 -16.90 -2.53 3.29
C ALA A 82 -17.78 -1.93 2.17
N SER A 83 -19.00 -2.45 2.02
CA SER A 83 -19.98 -1.93 1.05
C SER A 83 -20.42 -0.50 1.37
N SER A 84 -20.63 -0.16 2.64
CA SER A 84 -21.01 1.20 3.07
C SER A 84 -19.91 2.22 2.74
N LEU A 85 -18.65 1.88 3.06
CA LEU A 85 -17.50 2.74 2.75
C LEU A 85 -17.31 2.93 1.25
N LEU A 86 -17.47 1.86 0.46
CA LEU A 86 -17.42 1.93 -1.01
C LEU A 86 -18.48 2.88 -1.59
N HIS A 87 -19.73 2.80 -1.10
CA HIS A 87 -20.78 3.74 -1.53
C HIS A 87 -20.43 5.19 -1.18
N THR A 88 -19.81 5.41 -0.02
CA THR A 88 -19.37 6.73 0.43
C THR A 88 -18.28 7.29 -0.49
N VAL A 89 -17.27 6.47 -0.81
CA VAL A 89 -16.21 6.80 -1.78
C VAL A 89 -16.82 7.22 -3.13
N ARG A 90 -17.79 6.46 -3.64
CA ARG A 90 -18.43 6.74 -4.92
C ARG A 90 -19.27 8.01 -4.89
N LYS A 91 -20.06 8.20 -3.83
CA LYS A 91 -20.94 9.37 -3.68
C LYS A 91 -20.14 10.66 -3.57
N HIS A 92 -19.08 10.65 -2.77
CA HIS A 92 -18.27 11.83 -2.45
C HIS A 92 -16.92 11.83 -3.17
N SER A 93 -16.87 11.29 -4.39
CA SER A 93 -15.62 11.09 -5.12
C SER A 93 -14.85 12.39 -5.42
N GLU A 94 -15.50 13.54 -5.33
CA GLU A 94 -14.90 14.86 -5.56
C GLU A 94 -14.43 15.56 -4.28
N ASN A 95 -14.76 15.01 -3.10
CA ASN A 95 -14.38 15.60 -1.82
C ASN A 95 -13.03 15.05 -1.34
N GLU A 96 -11.97 15.80 -1.59
CA GLU A 96 -10.60 15.40 -1.25
C GLU A 96 -10.39 15.17 0.26
N GLU A 97 -10.95 16.03 1.11
CA GLU A 97 -10.79 15.95 2.57
C GLU A 97 -11.42 14.67 3.13
N LEU A 98 -12.65 14.36 2.71
CA LEU A 98 -13.34 13.13 3.09
C LEU A 98 -12.64 11.90 2.50
N LEU A 99 -12.16 11.96 1.26
CA LEU A 99 -11.41 10.85 0.66
C LEU A 99 -10.08 10.60 1.37
N SER A 100 -9.38 11.64 1.82
CA SER A 100 -8.17 11.49 2.65
C SER A 100 -8.46 10.70 3.93
N LEU A 101 -9.58 11.01 4.59
CA LEU A 101 -10.05 10.30 5.78
C LEU A 101 -10.47 8.86 5.46
N LEU A 102 -11.27 8.66 4.42
CA LEU A 102 -11.73 7.34 3.97
C LEU A 102 -10.57 6.43 3.54
N CYS A 103 -9.59 6.94 2.80
CA CYS A 103 -8.43 6.16 2.39
C CYS A 103 -7.59 5.74 3.60
N THR A 104 -7.42 6.62 4.59
CA THR A 104 -6.75 6.27 5.85
C THR A 104 -7.52 5.18 6.60
N LEU A 105 -8.84 5.31 6.66
CA LEU A 105 -9.71 4.31 7.27
C LEU A 105 -9.58 2.95 6.54
N LEU A 106 -9.67 2.93 5.21
CA LEU A 106 -9.51 1.73 4.38
C LEU A 106 -8.15 1.06 4.59
N MET A 107 -7.07 1.86 4.70
CA MET A 107 -5.72 1.36 4.97
C MET A 107 -5.63 0.65 6.32
N MET A 108 -6.22 1.22 7.38
CA MET A 108 -6.23 0.57 8.69
C MET A 108 -7.05 -0.73 8.68
N ILE A 109 -8.16 -0.73 7.95
CA ILE A 109 -9.03 -1.90 7.81
C ILE A 109 -8.33 -3.02 7.03
N SER A 110 -7.63 -2.68 5.94
CA SER A 110 -6.99 -3.66 5.06
C SER A 110 -5.79 -4.38 5.69
N ALA A 111 -5.33 -3.95 6.88
CA ALA A 111 -4.35 -4.69 7.67
C ALA A 111 -4.87 -6.07 8.13
N SER A 112 -6.19 -6.25 8.21
CA SER A 112 -6.83 -7.54 8.46
C SER A 112 -7.06 -8.28 7.14
N GLU A 113 -6.57 -9.52 7.03
CA GLU A 113 -6.76 -10.36 5.84
C GLU A 113 -8.25 -10.56 5.50
N VAL A 114 -9.08 -10.79 6.52
CA VAL A 114 -10.53 -10.96 6.37
C VAL A 114 -11.18 -9.69 5.81
N ALA A 115 -10.76 -8.53 6.30
CA ALA A 115 -11.33 -7.26 5.84
C ALA A 115 -10.80 -6.86 4.46
N ALA A 116 -9.53 -7.15 4.14
CA ALA A 116 -8.97 -7.02 2.80
C ALA A 116 -9.73 -7.89 1.79
N GLU A 117 -10.10 -9.11 2.16
CA GLU A 117 -10.94 -9.98 1.34
C GLU A 117 -12.35 -9.40 1.12
N ASN A 118 -12.96 -8.85 2.16
CA ASN A 118 -14.26 -8.18 2.02
C ASN A 118 -14.17 -6.95 1.12
N LEU A 119 -13.08 -6.18 1.21
CA LEU A 119 -12.81 -5.03 0.32
C LEU A 119 -12.62 -5.45 -1.14
N ARG A 120 -11.96 -6.60 -1.40
CA ARG A 120 -11.86 -7.20 -2.74
C ARG A 120 -13.24 -7.60 -3.27
N LYS A 121 -14.03 -8.34 -2.49
CA LYS A 121 -15.38 -8.80 -2.88
C LYS A 121 -16.31 -7.67 -3.30
N VAL A 122 -16.25 -6.52 -2.62
CA VAL A 122 -17.06 -5.35 -2.99
C VAL A 122 -16.49 -4.58 -4.18
N GLY A 123 -15.28 -4.91 -4.65
CA GLY A 123 -14.67 -4.34 -5.85
C GLY A 123 -14.12 -2.93 -5.64
N ILE A 124 -13.33 -2.69 -4.59
CA ILE A 124 -12.78 -1.36 -4.25
C ILE A 124 -11.65 -0.89 -5.18
N ILE A 125 -10.94 -1.81 -5.87
CA ILE A 125 -9.71 -1.48 -6.64
C ILE A 125 -9.94 -0.38 -7.69
N PRO A 126 -10.98 -0.44 -8.56
CA PRO A 126 -11.22 0.61 -9.56
C PRO A 126 -11.43 1.99 -8.93
N ASP A 127 -12.10 2.05 -7.77
CA ASP A 127 -12.34 3.28 -7.03
C ASP A 127 -11.03 3.85 -6.45
N LEU A 128 -10.15 3.02 -5.89
CA LEU A 128 -8.81 3.44 -5.44
C LEU A 128 -7.97 4.01 -6.59
N LEU A 129 -7.98 3.34 -7.74
CA LEU A 129 -7.24 3.81 -8.92
C LEU A 129 -7.82 5.13 -9.46
N SER A 130 -9.14 5.33 -9.36
CA SER A 130 -9.79 6.59 -9.71
C SER A 130 -9.35 7.72 -8.77
N ILE A 131 -9.35 7.47 -7.46
CA ILE A 131 -8.89 8.41 -6.43
C ILE A 131 -7.42 8.80 -6.67
N LEU A 132 -6.53 7.82 -6.85
CA LEU A 132 -5.10 8.06 -7.09
C LEU A 132 -4.85 8.92 -8.34
N ARG A 133 -5.58 8.68 -9.43
CA ARG A 133 -5.46 9.49 -10.65
C ARG A 133 -5.94 10.93 -10.44
N ARG A 134 -6.97 11.13 -9.62
CA ARG A 134 -7.57 12.45 -9.37
C ARG A 134 -6.75 13.28 -8.38
N PHE A 135 -6.27 12.65 -7.31
CA PHE A 135 -5.59 13.31 -6.19
C PHE A 135 -4.13 12.90 -6.09
N LEU A 136 -3.47 12.77 -7.26
CA LEU A 136 -2.07 12.37 -7.34
C LEU A 136 -1.14 13.29 -6.54
N HIS A 137 -1.51 14.56 -6.37
CA HIS A 137 -0.75 15.56 -5.61
C HIS A 137 -0.88 15.41 -4.08
N ASN A 138 -1.90 14.69 -3.59
CA ASN A 138 -2.16 14.52 -2.17
C ASN A 138 -1.39 13.31 -1.63
N ASP A 139 -0.34 13.59 -0.86
CA ASP A 139 0.58 12.58 -0.32
C ASP A 139 -0.11 11.60 0.63
N LYS A 140 -1.02 12.07 1.48
CA LYS A 140 -1.77 11.22 2.42
C LYS A 140 -2.70 10.24 1.71
N ILE A 141 -3.43 10.70 0.69
CA ILE A 141 -4.25 9.83 -0.16
C ILE A 141 -3.37 8.80 -0.86
N CYS A 142 -2.27 9.24 -1.47
CA CYS A 142 -1.33 8.37 -2.18
C CYS A 142 -0.75 7.30 -1.27
N PHE A 143 -0.24 7.69 -0.10
CA PHE A 143 0.28 6.78 0.92
C PHE A 143 -0.74 5.71 1.30
N SER A 144 -1.96 6.13 1.67
CA SER A 144 -3.00 5.22 2.13
C SER A 144 -3.51 4.30 1.02
N CYS A 145 -3.75 4.81 -0.19
CA CYS A 145 -4.20 3.99 -1.31
C CYS A 145 -3.16 2.96 -1.73
N CYS A 146 -1.87 3.32 -1.78
CA CYS A 146 -0.80 2.35 -2.06
C CYS A 146 -0.72 1.26 -0.98
N ALA A 147 -0.88 1.60 0.29
CA ALA A 147 -0.90 0.62 1.38
C ALA A 147 -2.10 -0.33 1.27
N VAL A 148 -3.29 0.19 0.93
CA VAL A 148 -4.46 -0.66 0.63
C VAL A 148 -4.15 -1.58 -0.56
N LEU A 149 -3.64 -1.05 -1.68
CA LEU A 149 -3.30 -1.85 -2.86
C LEU A 149 -2.31 -2.98 -2.53
N TRP A 150 -1.32 -2.72 -1.69
CA TRP A 150 -0.41 -3.76 -1.20
C TRP A 150 -1.17 -4.86 -0.45
N SER A 151 -2.01 -4.51 0.53
CA SER A 151 -2.82 -5.47 1.29
C SER A 151 -3.74 -6.29 0.39
N LEU A 152 -4.32 -5.67 -0.65
CA LEU A 152 -5.21 -6.36 -1.57
C LEU A 152 -4.45 -7.30 -2.52
N ALA A 153 -3.23 -6.92 -2.95
CA ALA A 153 -2.43 -7.67 -3.92
C ALA A 153 -1.60 -8.82 -3.30
N VAL A 154 -1.30 -8.79 -2.00
CA VAL A 154 -0.53 -9.87 -1.35
C VAL A 154 -1.35 -11.17 -1.20
N SER A 155 -2.68 -11.11 -1.25
CA SER A 155 -3.51 -12.32 -1.12
C SER A 155 -3.39 -13.25 -2.33
N GLU A 156 -3.50 -14.56 -2.11
CA GLU A 156 -3.44 -15.61 -3.15
C GLU A 156 -4.69 -15.66 -4.07
N ASN A 157 -5.67 -14.77 -3.89
CA ASN A 157 -6.92 -14.80 -4.64
C ASN A 157 -6.79 -14.07 -5.99
N ASN A 158 -6.92 -14.82 -7.09
CA ASN A 158 -6.71 -14.34 -8.46
C ASN A 158 -7.92 -13.63 -9.11
N ALA A 159 -9.02 -13.42 -8.37
CA ALA A 159 -10.28 -12.91 -8.95
C ALA A 159 -10.15 -11.51 -9.60
N ASP A 160 -9.19 -10.69 -9.16
CA ASP A 160 -9.07 -9.28 -9.56
C ASP A 160 -7.85 -8.97 -10.46
N GLN A 161 -7.21 -9.99 -11.07
CA GLN A 161 -5.96 -9.80 -11.81
C GLN A 161 -6.04 -8.71 -12.91
N ALA A 162 -7.17 -8.56 -13.59
CA ALA A 162 -7.32 -7.52 -14.61
C ALA A 162 -7.24 -6.10 -14.02
N TRP A 163 -7.85 -5.86 -12.86
CA TRP A 163 -7.81 -4.57 -12.19
C TRP A 163 -6.46 -4.32 -11.53
N LEU A 164 -5.86 -5.34 -10.93
CA LEU A 164 -4.49 -5.28 -10.42
C LEU A 164 -3.48 -4.96 -11.54
N GLY A 165 -3.68 -5.51 -12.76
CA GLY A 165 -2.90 -5.14 -13.94
C GLY A 165 -2.93 -3.65 -14.24
N SER A 166 -4.11 -3.02 -14.14
CA SER A 166 -4.26 -1.58 -14.34
C SER A 166 -3.69 -0.71 -13.21
N ALA A 167 -3.28 -1.32 -12.09
CA ALA A 167 -2.73 -0.60 -10.93
C ALA A 167 -1.24 -0.25 -11.10
N VAL A 168 -0.45 -1.06 -11.82
CA VAL A 168 0.99 -0.81 -12.03
C VAL A 168 1.30 0.59 -12.56
N PRO A 169 0.69 1.08 -13.66
CA PRO A 169 0.97 2.42 -14.17
C PRO A 169 0.50 3.54 -13.22
N VAL A 170 -0.59 3.31 -12.47
CA VAL A 170 -1.11 4.30 -11.51
C VAL A 170 -0.19 4.42 -10.30
N THR A 171 0.22 3.30 -9.72
CA THR A 171 1.19 3.27 -8.61
C THR A 171 2.54 3.81 -9.03
N SER A 172 2.97 3.55 -10.27
CA SER A 172 4.18 4.16 -10.83
C SER A 172 4.06 5.68 -10.99
N ALA A 173 2.87 6.20 -11.31
CA ALA A 173 2.65 7.64 -11.31
C ALA A 173 2.77 8.25 -9.90
N VAL A 174 2.25 7.56 -8.87
CA VAL A 174 2.38 7.97 -7.46
C VAL A 174 3.85 8.04 -7.05
N LEU A 175 4.62 6.99 -7.32
CA LEU A 175 6.04 6.94 -6.98
C LEU A 175 6.83 8.05 -7.70
N ARG A 176 6.48 8.35 -8.95
CA ARG A 176 7.12 9.42 -9.72
C ARG A 176 6.83 10.81 -9.15
N GLU A 177 5.58 11.08 -8.78
CA GLU A 177 5.16 12.36 -8.20
C GLU A 177 5.82 12.58 -6.82
N HIS A 178 5.83 11.53 -5.99
CA HIS A 178 6.22 11.61 -4.59
C HIS A 178 7.60 11.01 -4.31
N LEU A 179 8.50 11.04 -5.29
CA LEU A 179 9.82 10.40 -5.18
C LEU A 179 10.66 10.94 -4.00
N GLN A 180 10.43 12.20 -3.63
CA GLN A 180 11.11 12.87 -2.51
C GLN A 180 10.38 12.70 -1.17
N ASN A 181 9.14 12.21 -1.18
CA ASN A 181 8.39 11.89 0.03
C ASN A 181 8.62 10.41 0.36
N GLY A 182 9.64 10.13 1.16
CA GLY A 182 10.08 8.77 1.45
C GLY A 182 8.96 7.84 1.98
N ALA A 183 7.98 8.36 2.73
CA ALA A 183 6.86 7.54 3.21
C ALA A 183 5.92 7.10 2.07
N VAL A 184 5.57 8.01 1.16
CA VAL A 184 4.74 7.68 -0.01
C VAL A 184 5.52 6.79 -0.97
N ALA A 185 6.79 7.09 -1.22
CA ALA A 185 7.65 6.29 -2.08
C ALA A 185 7.78 4.84 -1.55
N GLU A 186 7.94 4.66 -0.23
CA GLU A 186 7.99 3.35 0.42
C GLU A 186 6.68 2.59 0.25
N SER A 187 5.54 3.25 0.48
CA SER A 187 4.21 2.66 0.29
C SER A 187 3.98 2.24 -1.19
N ALA A 188 4.39 3.09 -2.13
CA ALA A 188 4.28 2.80 -3.56
C ALA A 188 5.21 1.64 -3.99
N CYS A 189 6.45 1.60 -3.52
CA CYS A 189 7.36 0.46 -3.75
C CYS A 189 6.80 -0.85 -3.19
N SER A 190 6.18 -0.81 -2.02
CA SER A 190 5.50 -1.95 -1.42
C SER A 190 4.39 -2.47 -2.34
N ALA A 191 3.50 -1.58 -2.79
CA ALA A 191 2.43 -1.93 -3.72
C ALA A 191 2.96 -2.48 -5.05
N LEU A 192 4.00 -1.85 -5.64
CA LEU A 192 4.63 -2.32 -6.88
C LEU A 192 5.25 -3.71 -6.72
N TRP A 193 5.86 -4.01 -5.58
CA TRP A 193 6.36 -5.36 -5.29
C TRP A 193 5.22 -6.38 -5.28
N ALA A 194 4.15 -6.13 -4.53
CA ALA A 194 3.01 -7.04 -4.48
C ALA A 194 2.36 -7.25 -5.86
N LEU A 195 2.19 -6.18 -6.64
CA LEU A 195 1.68 -6.26 -8.01
C LEU A 195 2.61 -7.05 -8.94
N SER A 196 3.93 -6.89 -8.79
CA SER A 196 4.93 -7.63 -9.57
C SER A 196 4.94 -9.12 -9.22
N LEU A 197 4.74 -9.49 -7.95
CA LEU A 197 4.59 -10.88 -7.53
C LEU A 197 3.37 -11.54 -8.18
N GLN A 198 2.27 -10.80 -8.32
CA GLN A 198 1.05 -11.25 -9.00
C GLN A 198 1.18 -11.29 -10.52
N GLY A 199 2.31 -10.91 -11.10
CA GLY A 199 2.51 -10.88 -12.56
C GLY A 199 1.60 -9.89 -13.28
N CYS A 200 1.20 -8.82 -12.60
CA CYS A 200 0.24 -7.83 -13.12
C CYS A 200 0.86 -6.83 -14.12
N SER A 201 2.18 -6.85 -14.31
CA SER A 201 2.90 -5.93 -15.19
C SER A 201 2.72 -6.30 -16.67
N SER A 202 2.32 -5.34 -17.50
CA SER A 202 2.30 -5.51 -18.95
C SER A 202 3.70 -5.36 -19.56
N ALA A 203 3.89 -5.81 -20.81
CA ALA A 203 5.18 -5.70 -21.51
C ALA A 203 5.72 -4.24 -21.53
N SER A 204 4.83 -3.25 -21.63
CA SER A 204 5.19 -1.83 -21.62
C SER A 204 5.54 -1.27 -20.23
N ASP A 205 5.28 -2.00 -19.15
CA ASP A 205 5.52 -1.53 -17.78
C ASP A 205 6.92 -1.87 -17.28
N TYR A 206 7.56 -2.93 -17.78
CA TYR A 206 8.80 -3.46 -17.22
C TYR A 206 9.95 -2.44 -17.20
N GLU A 207 10.34 -1.90 -18.36
CA GLU A 207 11.42 -0.90 -18.45
C GLU A 207 11.17 0.37 -17.62
N PRO A 208 10.01 1.06 -17.75
CA PRO A 208 9.79 2.29 -17.01
C PRO A 208 9.64 2.06 -15.50
N THR A 209 9.05 0.93 -15.08
CA THR A 209 8.93 0.60 -13.65
C THR A 209 10.28 0.26 -13.05
N THR A 210 11.11 -0.54 -13.74
CA THR A 210 12.49 -0.83 -13.31
C THR A 210 13.30 0.45 -13.13
N THR A 211 13.27 1.34 -14.13
CA THR A 211 14.00 2.63 -14.07
C THR A 211 13.51 3.49 -12.90
N LEU A 212 12.20 3.53 -12.66
CA LEU A 212 11.61 4.32 -11.58
C LEU A 212 11.95 3.75 -10.19
N LEU A 213 12.01 2.43 -10.04
CA LEU A 213 12.43 1.79 -8.79
C LEU A 213 13.90 2.11 -8.48
N LEU A 214 14.79 2.07 -9.48
CA LEU A 214 16.19 2.50 -9.32
C LEU A 214 16.29 3.97 -8.90
N ASP A 215 15.45 4.85 -9.47
CA ASP A 215 15.36 6.25 -9.05
C ASP A 215 14.90 6.40 -7.60
N ALA A 216 13.94 5.58 -7.16
CA ALA A 216 13.41 5.62 -5.80
C ALA A 216 14.49 5.24 -4.77
N LEU A 217 15.27 4.19 -5.05
CA LEU A 217 16.42 3.77 -4.24
C LEU A 217 17.42 4.94 -4.10
N ARG A 218 17.84 5.53 -5.22
CA ARG A 218 18.79 6.67 -5.23
C ARG A 218 18.31 7.89 -4.45
N LYS A 219 17.00 8.15 -4.43
CA LYS A 219 16.44 9.33 -3.75
C LYS A 219 16.18 9.10 -2.27
N ASN A 220 16.03 7.84 -1.85
CA ASN A 220 15.70 7.48 -0.48
C ASN A 220 16.62 6.38 0.07
N PRO A 221 17.96 6.53 -0.04
CA PRO A 221 18.89 5.47 0.33
C PRO A 221 18.79 5.14 1.83
N GLU A 222 18.50 6.10 2.71
CA GLU A 222 18.42 5.86 4.15
C GLU A 222 17.17 5.08 4.61
N ARG A 223 16.22 4.80 3.71
CA ARG A 223 14.93 4.15 4.04
C ARG A 223 15.00 2.64 3.80
N ALA A 224 15.47 1.88 4.79
CA ALA A 224 15.63 0.42 4.68
C ALA A 224 14.39 -0.32 4.13
N MET A 225 13.19 0.01 4.60
CA MET A 225 11.95 -0.63 4.10
C MET A 225 11.66 -0.32 2.62
N LEU A 226 11.94 0.90 2.17
CA LEU A 226 11.84 1.28 0.75
C LEU A 226 12.88 0.51 -0.07
N VAL A 227 14.12 0.44 0.41
CA VAL A 227 15.21 -0.27 -0.27
C VAL A 227 14.89 -1.75 -0.42
N ARG A 228 14.47 -2.39 0.68
CA ARG A 228 14.01 -3.77 0.69
C ARG A 228 12.90 -4.01 -0.32
N ASN A 229 11.80 -3.27 -0.23
CA ASN A 229 10.63 -3.51 -1.08
C ASN A 229 10.91 -3.13 -2.55
N GLY A 230 11.71 -2.10 -2.80
CA GLY A 230 12.19 -1.73 -4.13
C GLY A 230 13.04 -2.83 -4.77
N CYS A 231 13.98 -3.41 -4.01
CA CYS A 231 14.80 -4.54 -4.49
C CYS A 231 13.96 -5.79 -4.75
N LEU A 232 12.98 -6.10 -3.91
CA LEU A 232 12.06 -7.24 -4.11
C LEU A 232 11.14 -7.03 -5.32
N ALA A 233 10.70 -5.79 -5.58
CA ALA A 233 10.00 -5.43 -6.80
C ALA A 233 10.90 -5.63 -8.04
N LEU A 234 12.13 -5.10 -8.01
CA LEU A 234 13.11 -5.28 -9.08
C LEU A 234 13.39 -6.75 -9.36
N ALA A 235 13.64 -7.56 -8.33
CA ALA A 235 13.87 -9.00 -8.46
C ALA A 235 12.68 -9.69 -9.14
N SER A 236 11.45 -9.33 -8.74
CA SER A 236 10.23 -9.86 -9.34
C SER A 236 10.09 -9.48 -10.82
N LEU A 237 10.42 -8.23 -11.19
CA LEU A 237 10.39 -7.78 -12.58
C LEU A 237 11.45 -8.47 -13.44
N VAL A 238 12.69 -8.59 -12.95
CA VAL A 238 13.81 -9.27 -13.63
C VAL A 238 13.51 -10.74 -13.86
N ARG A 239 12.89 -11.42 -12.89
CA ARG A 239 12.45 -12.82 -13.02
C ARG A 239 11.42 -13.00 -14.12
N LEU A 240 10.55 -12.02 -14.33
CA LEU A 240 9.43 -12.09 -15.26
C LEU A 240 9.75 -11.56 -16.66
N SER A 241 10.78 -10.72 -16.83
CA SER A 241 11.06 -10.03 -18.09
C SER A 241 12.54 -9.72 -18.31
N GLU A 242 13.05 -10.16 -19.46
CA GLU A 242 14.36 -9.77 -19.98
C GLU A 242 14.47 -8.25 -20.18
N THR A 243 13.37 -7.57 -20.55
CA THR A 243 13.36 -6.11 -20.68
C THR A 243 13.67 -5.41 -19.35
N ALA A 244 13.20 -5.96 -18.21
CA ALA A 244 13.56 -5.43 -16.90
C ALA A 244 15.05 -5.67 -16.58
N ALA A 245 15.59 -6.84 -16.94
CA ALA A 245 17.01 -7.15 -16.76
C ALA A 245 17.91 -6.22 -17.57
N LEU A 246 17.57 -5.98 -18.85
CA LEU A 246 18.27 -5.04 -19.72
C LEU A 246 18.16 -3.59 -19.22
N ALA A 247 17.03 -3.19 -18.63
CA ALA A 247 16.87 -1.87 -18.05
C ALA A 247 17.83 -1.62 -16.86
N LEU A 248 18.16 -2.66 -16.07
CA LEU A 248 19.21 -2.57 -15.04
C LEU A 248 20.60 -2.39 -15.65
N LEU A 249 20.90 -3.10 -16.75
CA LEU A 249 22.17 -3.02 -17.45
C LEU A 249 22.38 -1.65 -18.13
N LEU A 250 21.32 -1.11 -18.73
CA LEU A 250 21.32 0.13 -19.51
C LEU A 250 20.95 1.36 -18.68
N ASP A 251 21.07 1.28 -17.36
CA ASP A 251 20.68 2.35 -16.45
C ASP A 251 21.38 3.68 -16.79
N SER A 252 20.59 4.63 -17.30
CA SER A 252 21.08 5.90 -17.83
C SER A 252 21.63 6.85 -16.77
N LYS A 253 21.37 6.61 -15.48
CA LYS A 253 21.71 7.51 -14.37
C LYS A 253 22.87 7.01 -13.51
N GLY A 254 23.47 5.88 -13.90
CA GLY A 254 24.60 5.27 -13.21
C GLY A 254 24.51 3.75 -13.30
N SER A 255 25.50 3.05 -12.76
CA SER A 255 25.44 1.58 -12.72
C SER A 255 24.46 1.12 -11.63
N ALA A 256 23.49 0.29 -11.99
CA ALA A 256 22.65 -0.42 -11.01
C ALA A 256 23.49 -1.29 -10.07
N MET A 257 24.63 -1.81 -10.52
CA MET A 257 25.55 -2.62 -9.69
C MET A 257 26.24 -1.78 -8.61
N GLU A 258 26.67 -0.57 -8.95
CA GLU A 258 27.23 0.35 -7.95
C GLU A 258 26.17 0.75 -6.93
N LEU A 259 24.93 1.00 -7.39
CA LEU A 259 23.81 1.25 -6.48
C LEU A 259 23.57 0.07 -5.53
N ILE A 260 23.57 -1.16 -6.02
CA ILE A 260 23.41 -2.37 -5.17
C ILE A 260 24.53 -2.47 -4.13
N LYS A 261 25.78 -2.13 -4.49
CA LYS A 261 26.90 -2.10 -3.53
C LYS A 261 26.69 -1.01 -2.48
N ASP A 262 26.33 0.19 -2.92
CA ASP A 262 26.12 1.34 -2.04
C ASP A 262 25.00 1.03 -1.02
N GLU A 263 23.87 0.47 -1.48
CA GLU A 263 22.76 0.05 -0.62
C GLU A 263 23.16 -1.08 0.34
N PHE A 264 23.94 -2.06 -0.13
CA PHE A 264 24.48 -3.10 0.77
C PHE A 264 25.34 -2.48 1.87
N HIS A 265 26.28 -1.61 1.52
CA HIS A 265 27.18 -1.00 2.50
C HIS A 265 26.46 -0.05 3.46
N LEU A 266 25.33 0.52 3.04
CA LEU A 266 24.50 1.37 3.89
C LEU A 266 23.63 0.56 4.87
N HIS A 267 23.13 -0.61 4.45
CA HIS A 267 22.16 -1.43 5.21
C HIS A 267 22.65 -2.85 5.52
N PHE A 268 23.96 -3.05 5.65
CA PHE A 268 24.55 -4.38 5.86
C PHE A 268 24.07 -5.04 7.16
N ASP A 269 23.57 -4.25 8.12
CA ASP A 269 23.03 -4.67 9.40
C ASP A 269 21.52 -4.93 9.40
N ASP A 270 20.81 -4.63 8.29
CA ASP A 270 19.40 -5.00 8.09
C ASP A 270 19.29 -6.31 7.28
N PRO A 271 18.95 -7.44 7.93
CA PRO A 271 18.88 -8.74 7.23
C PRO A 271 17.85 -8.74 6.10
N GLY A 272 16.74 -7.99 6.27
CA GLY A 272 15.68 -7.94 5.28
C GLY A 272 16.11 -7.21 4.00
N VAL A 273 16.94 -6.17 4.12
CA VAL A 273 17.55 -5.49 2.97
C VAL A 273 18.59 -6.38 2.30
N VAL A 274 19.48 -7.01 3.08
CA VAL A 274 20.52 -7.90 2.55
C VAL A 274 19.90 -9.08 1.79
N GLU A 275 18.87 -9.72 2.33
CA GLU A 275 18.12 -10.79 1.64
C GLU A 275 17.51 -10.31 0.32
N ALA A 276 16.92 -9.11 0.31
CA ALA A 276 16.31 -8.54 -0.90
C ALA A 276 17.35 -8.24 -1.98
N LEU A 277 18.52 -7.71 -1.61
CA LEU A 277 19.64 -7.47 -2.52
C LEU A 277 20.19 -8.79 -3.09
N CYS A 278 20.35 -9.81 -2.23
CA CYS A 278 20.75 -11.16 -2.64
C CYS A 278 19.76 -11.77 -3.64
N LEU A 279 18.45 -11.65 -3.38
CA LEU A 279 17.43 -12.14 -4.29
C LEU A 279 17.51 -11.42 -5.64
N LEU A 280 17.62 -10.10 -5.65
CA LEU A 280 17.79 -9.33 -6.88
C LEU A 280 19.02 -9.78 -7.67
N MET A 281 20.18 -9.91 -7.02
CA MET A 281 21.39 -10.42 -7.66
C MET A 281 21.22 -11.85 -8.21
N ASN A 282 20.50 -12.71 -7.49
CA ASN A 282 20.22 -14.08 -7.94
C ASN A 282 19.34 -14.14 -9.20
N GLU A 283 18.37 -13.23 -9.32
CA GLU A 283 17.54 -13.11 -10.53
C GLU A 283 18.35 -12.50 -11.69
N MET A 284 19.23 -11.53 -11.40
CA MET A 284 20.07 -10.87 -12.41
C MET A 284 21.06 -11.83 -13.07
N VAL A 285 21.66 -12.77 -12.32
CA VAL A 285 22.61 -13.75 -12.89
C VAL A 285 21.96 -14.76 -13.83
N GLN A 286 20.63 -14.86 -13.86
CA GLN A 286 19.91 -15.69 -14.83
C GLN A 286 19.94 -15.10 -16.25
N HIS A 287 20.34 -13.83 -16.40
CA HIS A 287 20.43 -13.13 -17.68
C HIS A 287 21.89 -12.94 -18.10
N ASP A 288 22.31 -13.57 -19.22
CA ASP A 288 23.71 -13.65 -19.65
C ASP A 288 24.39 -12.28 -19.77
N GLU A 289 23.71 -11.28 -20.35
CA GLU A 289 24.25 -9.94 -20.55
C GLU A 289 24.49 -9.22 -19.22
N VAL A 290 23.54 -9.34 -18.29
CA VAL A 290 23.63 -8.75 -16.95
C VAL A 290 24.71 -9.46 -16.13
N MET A 291 24.82 -10.78 -16.26
CA MET A 291 25.85 -11.58 -15.60
C MET A 291 27.27 -11.19 -16.04
N LEU A 292 27.47 -10.87 -17.32
CA LEU A 292 28.75 -10.34 -17.82
C LEU A 292 29.10 -8.98 -17.18
N ASP A 293 28.13 -8.07 -17.06
CA ASP A 293 28.33 -6.79 -16.38
C ASP A 293 28.61 -6.98 -14.89
N MET A 294 27.87 -7.85 -14.20
CA MET A 294 28.14 -8.18 -12.79
C MET A 294 29.57 -8.66 -12.56
N ARG A 295 30.12 -9.48 -13.48
CA ARG A 295 31.53 -9.88 -13.42
C ARG A 295 32.48 -8.72 -13.67
N PHE A 296 32.18 -7.87 -14.66
CA PHE A 296 32.98 -6.68 -14.94
C PHE A 296 33.04 -5.75 -13.74
N GLN A 297 31.92 -5.56 -13.05
CA GLN A 297 31.77 -4.75 -11.84
C GLN A 297 32.27 -5.45 -10.56
N LYS A 298 32.77 -6.70 -10.65
CA LYS A 298 33.32 -7.47 -9.52
C LYS A 298 32.32 -7.73 -8.38
N MET A 299 31.06 -8.03 -8.72
CA MET A 299 30.01 -8.37 -7.75
C MET A 299 30.32 -9.66 -6.96
N ASP A 300 31.22 -10.50 -7.44
CA ASP A 300 31.74 -11.68 -6.72
C ASP A 300 32.41 -11.32 -5.38
N LYS A 301 33.03 -10.12 -5.31
CA LYS A 301 33.60 -9.60 -4.06
C LYS A 301 32.53 -9.23 -3.06
N LEU A 302 31.48 -8.56 -3.52
CA LEU A 302 30.33 -8.18 -2.68
C LEU A 302 29.65 -9.43 -2.11
N LEU A 303 29.41 -10.45 -2.94
CA LEU A 303 28.84 -11.73 -2.49
C LEU A 303 29.73 -12.44 -1.46
N SER A 304 31.05 -12.32 -1.58
CA SER A 304 31.99 -12.86 -0.60
C SER A 304 31.93 -12.10 0.72
N GLU A 305 31.76 -10.78 0.67
CA GLU A 305 31.60 -9.92 1.85
C GLU A 305 30.28 -10.19 2.58
N ILE A 306 29.17 -10.31 1.86
CA ILE A 306 27.85 -10.69 2.40
C ILE A 306 27.97 -12.01 3.19
N LYS A 307 28.62 -13.03 2.60
CA LYS A 307 28.81 -14.33 3.27
C LYS A 307 29.63 -14.25 4.56
N LEU A 308 30.56 -13.30 4.64
CA LEU A 308 31.38 -13.10 5.84
C LEU A 308 30.60 -12.36 6.95
N GLN A 309 29.74 -11.43 6.58
CA GLN A 309 28.96 -10.61 7.51
C GLN A 309 27.68 -11.31 7.98
N SER A 310 27.09 -12.16 7.14
CA SER A 310 25.85 -12.89 7.42
C SER A 310 26.02 -14.39 7.14
N PRO A 311 26.76 -15.14 7.99
CA PRO A 311 27.09 -16.55 7.74
C PRO A 311 25.88 -17.51 7.77
N PHE A 312 24.67 -17.02 8.04
CA PHE A 312 23.44 -17.81 8.20
C PHE A 312 22.32 -17.47 7.19
N THR A 313 22.57 -16.59 6.22
CA THR A 313 21.69 -16.27 5.08
C THR A 313 22.39 -16.63 3.78
#